data_AF-A0A6J4QJH6-F1
#
_entry.id   AF-A0A6J4QJH6-F1
#
_cell.length_a   1.000
_cell.length_b   1.000
_cell.length_c   1.000
_cell.angle_alpha   90.00
_cell.angle_beta   90.00
_cell.angle_gamma   90.00
#
_symmetry.space_group_name_H-M   'P 1'
#
loop_
_entity.id
_entity.type
_entity.pdbx_description
1 polymer ?
#
loop_
_entity_poly.entity_id
_entity_poly.type
_entity_poly.pdbx_seq_one_letter_code
_entity_poly.pdbx_strand_id
1 'polypeptide(L)'
;MRVGQEEERRATWLELFFDLVFVVAIAALAVFLHDHLTLGGFFGFALLLVPVGWAWMSFAYYVDQFDTDDTLFRMVMLVAMLASAALAVNVGGVLEGSPAGFVVANAVLRALLVGLYAWAWSNATEARPMSARYATGFSVGALIWLSSLLAPEPLRYGLWALALLIEMGSPVLGYSTVRSVPGHSRTCPNASACSP
;
A
#
# COMPACT_ATOMS: atom_id res chain seq x y z
N MET A 1 -23.21 -18.48 -4.70
CA MET A 1 -23.94 -17.22 -4.43
C MET A 1 -24.87 -17.40 -3.23
N ARG A 2 -24.45 -16.96 -2.04
CA ARG A 2 -25.37 -16.67 -0.94
C ARG A 2 -25.56 -15.16 -0.93
N VAL A 3 -26.77 -14.71 -1.24
CA VAL A 3 -27.27 -13.40 -0.83
C VAL A 3 -27.89 -13.65 0.54
N GLY A 4 -27.25 -13.15 1.59
CA GLY A 4 -27.69 -13.37 2.97
C GLY A 4 -26.52 -13.24 3.93
N GLN A 5 -26.52 -12.12 4.66
CA GLN A 5 -25.48 -11.62 5.58
C GLN A 5 -24.33 -10.91 4.85
N GLU A 6 -24.56 -9.66 4.43
CA GLU A 6 -23.57 -8.62 4.79
C GLU A 6 -23.56 -8.62 6.33
N GLU A 7 -22.73 -9.46 6.95
CA GLU A 7 -22.26 -9.09 8.28
C GLU A 7 -21.60 -7.73 8.06
N GLU A 8 -22.11 -6.67 8.71
CA GLU A 8 -21.37 -5.41 8.81
C GLU A 8 -19.98 -5.77 9.36
N ARG A 9 -19.00 -5.95 8.48
CA ARG A 9 -17.60 -6.10 8.85
C ARG A 9 -17.22 -4.76 9.47
N ARG A 10 -17.39 -4.67 10.80
CA ARG A 10 -16.98 -3.49 11.55
C ARG A 10 -15.46 -3.44 11.46
N ALA A 11 -14.96 -2.31 10.96
CA ALA A 11 -13.54 -2.01 11.02
C ALA A 11 -13.03 -2.27 12.44
N THR A 12 -11.94 -3.02 12.54
CA THR A 12 -11.33 -3.28 13.85
C THR A 12 -10.82 -1.96 14.46
N TRP A 13 -10.70 -1.88 15.79
CA TRP A 13 -10.12 -0.71 16.46
C TRP A 13 -8.72 -0.35 15.93
N LEU A 14 -7.99 -1.35 15.44
CA LEU A 14 -6.65 -1.21 14.90
C LEU A 14 -6.64 -0.59 13.50
N GLU A 15 -7.61 -0.95 12.65
CA GLU A 15 -7.81 -0.28 11.35
C GLU A 15 -8.15 1.20 11.53
N LEU A 16 -9.07 1.52 12.45
CA LEU A 16 -9.41 2.91 12.76
C LEU A 16 -8.20 3.70 13.28
N PHE A 17 -7.38 3.08 14.13
CA PHE A 17 -6.16 3.72 14.62
C PHE A 17 -5.13 3.93 13.50
N PHE A 18 -5.02 2.98 12.57
CA PHE A 18 -4.14 3.10 11.40
C PHE A 18 -4.54 4.26 10.50
N ASP A 19 -5.84 4.38 10.20
CA ASP A 19 -6.38 5.49 9.42
C ASP A 19 -6.10 6.84 10.10
N LEU A 20 -6.25 6.91 11.42
CA LEU A 20 -5.94 8.13 12.17
C LEU A 20 -4.47 8.55 12.04
N VAL A 21 -3.53 7.61 12.08
CA VAL A 21 -2.10 7.92 11.92
C VAL A 21 -1.82 8.47 10.52
N PHE A 22 -2.44 7.92 9.48
CA PHE A 22 -2.33 8.46 8.12
C PHE A 22 -2.99 9.83 7.97
N VAL A 23 -4.12 10.08 8.61
CA VAL A 23 -4.75 11.40 8.67
C VAL A 23 -3.80 12.42 9.32
N VAL A 24 -3.14 12.06 10.41
CA VAL A 24 -2.13 12.92 11.05
C VAL A 24 -0.94 13.19 10.13
N ALA A 25 -0.47 12.19 9.37
CA ALA A 25 0.59 12.38 8.38
C ALA A 25 0.15 13.38 7.29
N ILE A 26 -1.06 13.23 6.73
CA ILE A 26 -1.61 14.17 5.74
C ILE A 26 -1.78 15.57 6.34
N ALA A 27 -2.23 15.67 7.59
CA ALA A 27 -2.35 16.95 8.30
C ALA A 27 -0.99 17.63 8.46
N ALA A 28 0.08 16.88 8.76
CA ALA A 28 1.44 17.43 8.82
C ALA A 28 1.88 17.99 7.46
N LEU A 29 1.59 17.30 6.36
CA LEU A 29 1.82 17.84 5.01
C LEU A 29 0.97 19.10 4.75
N ALA A 30 -0.27 19.15 5.23
CA ALA A 30 -1.15 20.32 5.07
C ALA A 30 -0.65 21.54 5.84
N VAL A 31 -0.14 21.36 7.07
CA VAL A 31 0.54 22.41 7.84
C VAL A 31 1.77 22.90 7.10
N PHE A 32 2.58 22.00 6.55
CA PHE A 32 3.71 22.38 5.72
C PHE A 32 3.30 23.27 4.54
N LEU A 33 2.23 22.89 3.81
CA LEU A 33 1.71 23.68 2.70
C LEU A 33 1.23 25.05 3.17
N HIS A 34 0.57 25.13 4.33
CA HIS A 34 0.10 26.37 4.94
C HIS A 34 1.26 27.34 5.23
N ASP A 35 2.38 26.83 5.75
CA ASP A 35 3.56 27.65 6.04
C ASP A 35 4.30 28.09 4.76
N HIS A 36 4.09 27.39 3.65
CA HIS A 36 4.78 27.59 2.37
C HIS A 36 3.78 27.83 1.21
N LEU A 37 2.90 28.83 1.33
CA LEU A 37 1.92 29.24 0.30
C LEU A 37 2.59 29.85 -0.96
N THR A 38 3.36 29.04 -1.67
CA THR A 38 4.06 29.37 -2.91
C THR A 38 3.85 28.25 -3.93
N LEU A 39 4.09 28.54 -5.21
CA LEU A 39 4.07 27.51 -6.26
C LEU A 39 5.03 26.35 -5.94
N GLY A 40 6.23 26.66 -5.42
CA GLY A 40 7.20 25.64 -5.02
C GLY A 40 6.72 24.78 -3.85
N GLY A 41 6.12 25.40 -2.83
CA GLY A 41 5.52 24.70 -1.69
C GLY A 41 4.38 23.78 -2.11
N PHE A 42 3.54 24.21 -3.05
CA PHE A 42 2.48 23.36 -3.63
C PHE A 42 3.04 22.12 -4.33
N PHE A 43 4.06 22.27 -5.18
CA PHE A 43 4.66 21.12 -5.86
C PHE A 43 5.42 20.20 -4.89
N GLY A 44 6.09 20.75 -3.87
CA GLY A 44 6.73 19.97 -2.81
C GLY A 44 5.71 19.16 -2.01
N PHE A 45 4.60 19.79 -1.61
CA PHE A 45 3.46 19.12 -0.98
C PHE A 45 2.91 17.99 -1.85
N ALA A 46 2.59 18.28 -3.11
CA ALA A 46 2.03 17.29 -4.04
C ALA A 46 2.98 16.10 -4.25
N LEU A 47 4.28 16.36 -4.40
CA LEU A 47 5.31 15.34 -4.55
C LEU A 47 5.39 14.39 -3.35
N LEU A 48 5.23 14.90 -2.12
CA LEU A 48 5.28 14.11 -0.90
C LEU A 48 3.94 13.46 -0.55
N LEU A 49 2.84 14.07 -0.94
CA LEU A 49 1.49 13.54 -0.70
C LEU A 49 1.28 12.23 -1.48
N VAL A 50 1.75 12.16 -2.72
CA VAL A 50 1.59 10.97 -3.57
C VAL A 50 2.15 9.68 -2.93
N PRO A 51 3.42 9.60 -2.51
CA PRO A 51 3.95 8.38 -1.89
C PRO A 51 3.31 8.05 -0.54
N VAL A 52 2.90 9.06 0.24
CA VAL A 52 2.17 8.85 1.50
C VAL A 52 0.78 8.26 1.23
N GLY A 53 0.01 8.86 0.32
CA GLY A 53 -1.31 8.37 -0.07
C GLY A 53 -1.24 6.99 -0.74
N TRP A 54 -0.19 6.74 -1.52
CA TRP A 54 0.04 5.42 -2.13
C TRP A 54 0.34 4.34 -1.09
N ALA A 55 1.14 4.66 -0.06
CA ALA A 55 1.39 3.74 1.04
C ALA A 55 0.09 3.40 1.78
N TRP A 56 -0.73 4.40 2.13
CA TRP A 56 -2.04 4.18 2.77
C TRP A 56 -2.94 3.27 1.93
N MET A 57 -3.11 3.58 0.65
CA MET A 57 -3.92 2.78 -0.29
C MET A 57 -3.44 1.33 -0.37
N SER A 58 -2.13 1.11 -0.36
CA SER A 58 -1.54 -0.23 -0.45
C SER A 58 -1.87 -1.10 0.78
N PHE A 59 -1.82 -0.53 1.98
CA PHE A 59 -2.24 -1.23 3.20
C PHE A 59 -3.74 -1.45 3.24
N ALA A 60 -4.55 -0.42 2.92
CA ALA A 60 -6.00 -0.56 2.86
C ALA A 60 -6.42 -1.68 1.88
N TYR A 61 -5.77 -1.73 0.71
CA TYR A 61 -6.02 -2.77 -0.29
C TYR A 61 -5.58 -4.17 0.16
N TYR A 62 -4.52 -4.28 0.97
CA TYR A 62 -4.14 -5.55 1.58
C TYR A 62 -5.20 -6.02 2.59
N VAL A 63 -5.68 -5.13 3.45
CA VAL A 63 -6.71 -5.43 4.47
C VAL A 63 -8.04 -5.82 3.82
N ASP A 64 -8.40 -5.20 2.70
CA ASP A 64 -9.59 -5.55 1.94
C ASP A 64 -9.51 -6.98 1.38
N GLN A 65 -8.35 -7.36 0.82
CA GLN A 65 -8.12 -8.70 0.26
C GLN A 65 -7.99 -9.81 1.30
N PHE A 66 -7.29 -9.53 2.38
CA PHE A 66 -6.92 -10.51 3.39
C PHE A 66 -7.56 -10.10 4.70
N ASP A 67 -8.69 -10.73 5.01
CA ASP A 67 -9.35 -10.61 6.30
C ASP A 67 -8.55 -11.38 7.36
N THR A 68 -7.43 -10.79 7.78
CA THR A 68 -6.44 -11.40 8.66
C THR A 68 -6.33 -10.61 9.96
N ASP A 69 -7.00 -11.05 11.02
CA ASP A 69 -6.88 -10.45 12.36
C ASP A 69 -5.85 -11.19 13.25
N ASP A 70 -4.77 -11.68 12.62
CA ASP A 70 -3.72 -12.42 13.30
C ASP A 70 -2.75 -11.52 14.08
N THR A 71 -2.13 -12.07 15.12
CA THR A 71 -1.15 -11.34 15.95
C THR A 71 0.00 -10.77 15.12
N LEU A 72 0.45 -11.48 14.08
CA LEU A 72 1.50 -11.01 13.17
C LEU A 72 1.05 -9.77 12.39
N PHE A 73 -0.17 -9.78 11.86
CA PHE A 73 -0.73 -8.65 11.13
C PHE A 73 -0.81 -7.41 12.03
N ARG A 74 -1.29 -7.57 13.27
CA ARG A 74 -1.35 -6.48 14.26
C ARG A 74 0.03 -5.90 14.56
N MET A 75 1.04 -6.74 14.74
CA MET A 75 2.43 -6.27 14.96
C MET A 75 2.95 -5.48 13.75
N VAL A 76 2.72 -5.98 12.53
CA VAL A 76 3.12 -5.29 11.30
C VAL A 76 2.45 -3.92 11.19
N MET A 77 1.16 -3.83 11.50
CA MET A 77 0.42 -2.58 11.47
C MET A 77 0.93 -1.56 12.48
N LEU A 78 1.31 -1.98 13.69
CA LEU A 78 1.96 -1.10 14.67
C LEU A 78 3.29 -0.54 14.16
N VAL A 79 4.12 -1.37 13.51
CA VAL A 79 5.37 -0.91 12.89
C VAL A 79 5.08 0.03 11.71
N ALA A 80 4.03 -0.25 10.93
CA ALA A 80 3.61 0.61 9.83
C ALA A 80 3.18 2.00 10.32
N MET A 81 2.47 2.08 11.46
CA MET A 81 2.11 3.34 12.09
C MET A 81 3.34 4.14 12.54
N LEU A 82 4.35 3.47 13.11
CA LEU A 82 5.60 4.14 13.48
C LEU A 82 6.34 4.65 12.24
N ALA A 83 6.38 3.85 11.17
CA ALA A 83 7.01 4.24 9.91
C ALA A 83 6.28 5.39 9.21
N SER A 84 4.94 5.45 9.27
CA SER A 84 4.16 6.57 8.72
C SER A 84 4.31 7.84 9.57
N ALA A 85 4.41 7.73 10.89
CA ALA A 85 4.80 8.87 11.74
C ALA A 85 6.22 9.37 11.39
N ALA A 86 7.17 8.46 11.17
CA ALA A 86 8.52 8.81 10.74
C ALA A 86 8.52 9.51 9.36
N LEU A 87 7.66 9.10 8.42
CA LEU A 87 7.46 9.81 7.16
C LEU A 87 7.05 11.26 7.40
N ALA A 88 6.02 11.48 8.23
CA ALA A 88 5.48 12.80 8.52
C ALA A 88 6.54 13.74 9.12
N VAL A 89 7.34 13.25 10.07
CA VAL A 89 8.43 14.04 10.70
C VAL A 89 9.53 14.42 9.69
N ASN A 90 9.77 13.58 8.68
CA ASN A 90 10.82 13.82 7.68
C ASN A 90 10.35 14.63 6.46
N VAL A 91 9.09 15.07 6.40
CA VAL A 91 8.55 15.89 5.31
C VAL A 91 9.37 17.17 5.11
N GLY A 92 9.64 17.92 6.19
CA GLY A 92 10.45 19.14 6.13
C GLY A 92 11.89 18.85 5.70
N GLY A 93 12.48 17.76 6.20
CA GLY A 93 13.84 17.35 5.89
C GLY A 93 14.07 17.08 4.40
N VAL A 94 13.08 16.55 3.67
CA VAL A 94 13.19 16.36 2.21
C VAL A 94 13.49 17.68 1.49
N LEU A 95 12.82 18.75 1.88
CA LEU A 95 12.90 20.05 1.23
C LEU A 95 14.13 20.85 1.65
N GLU A 96 14.68 20.55 2.83
CA GLU A 96 15.97 21.04 3.30
C GLU A 96 17.16 20.26 2.69
N GLY A 97 16.90 19.31 1.79
CA GLY A 97 17.93 18.52 1.10
C GLY A 97 18.37 17.25 1.83
N SER A 98 17.66 16.86 2.90
CA SER A 98 17.89 15.65 3.69
C SER A 98 16.72 14.65 3.58
N PRO A 99 16.49 14.02 2.41
CA PRO A 99 15.37 13.10 2.23
C PRO A 99 15.62 11.71 2.82
N ALA A 100 16.78 11.46 3.43
CA ALA A 100 17.18 10.13 3.87
C ALA A 100 16.15 9.49 4.80
N GLY A 101 15.69 10.22 5.82
CA GLY A 101 14.70 9.69 6.76
C GLY A 101 13.35 9.39 6.11
N PHE A 102 12.91 10.24 5.16
CA PHE A 102 11.67 10.02 4.41
C PHE A 102 11.76 8.77 3.54
N VAL A 103 12.84 8.63 2.76
CA VAL A 103 13.06 7.48 1.88
C VAL A 103 13.17 6.17 2.67
N VAL A 104 13.88 6.17 3.79
CA VAL A 104 14.03 4.99 4.65
C VAL A 104 12.68 4.60 5.25
N ALA A 105 11.92 5.56 5.81
CA ALA A 105 10.59 5.28 6.35
C ALA A 105 9.63 4.74 5.28
N ASN A 106 9.69 5.33 4.07
CA ASN A 106 8.92 4.89 2.91
C ASN A 106 9.27 3.45 2.50
N ALA A 107 10.56 3.11 2.49
CA ALA A 107 11.07 1.78 2.16
C ALA A 107 10.69 0.74 3.22
N VAL A 108 10.67 1.12 4.51
CA VAL A 108 10.18 0.26 5.59
C VAL A 108 8.72 -0.12 5.36
N LEU A 109 7.85 0.83 5.02
CA LEU A 109 6.44 0.53 4.69
C LEU A 109 6.30 -0.49 3.55
N ARG A 110 7.14 -0.38 2.52
CA ARG A 110 7.17 -1.34 1.41
C ARG A 110 7.68 -2.70 1.85
N ALA A 111 8.73 -2.76 2.67
CA ALA A 111 9.23 -4.01 3.22
C ALA A 111 8.18 -4.73 4.07
N LEU A 112 7.37 -3.99 4.84
CA LEU A 112 6.25 -4.55 5.59
C LEU A 112 5.20 -5.15 4.66
N LEU A 113 4.80 -4.43 3.60
CA LEU A 113 3.87 -4.95 2.58
C LEU A 113 4.43 -6.21 1.89
N VAL A 114 5.72 -6.21 1.52
CA VAL A 114 6.38 -7.40 0.95
C VAL A 114 6.30 -8.57 1.92
N GLY A 115 6.54 -8.35 3.21
CA GLY A 115 6.42 -9.37 4.26
C GLY A 115 5.00 -9.92 4.37
N LEU A 116 4.00 -9.04 4.36
CA LEU A 116 2.59 -9.42 4.38
C LEU A 116 2.20 -10.27 3.16
N TYR A 117 2.57 -9.84 1.95
CA TYR A 117 2.31 -10.62 0.74
C TYR A 117 3.10 -11.94 0.70
N ALA A 118 4.33 -11.99 1.21
CA ALA A 118 5.10 -13.24 1.31
C ALA A 118 4.47 -14.22 2.31
N TRP A 119 3.93 -13.71 3.40
CA TRP A 119 3.16 -14.50 4.36
C TRP A 119 1.87 -15.02 3.74
N ALA A 120 1.11 -14.17 3.04
CA ALA A 120 -0.09 -14.58 2.31
C ALA A 120 0.22 -15.63 1.22
N TRP A 121 1.35 -15.51 0.51
CA TRP A 121 1.81 -16.52 -0.45
C TRP A 121 2.05 -17.89 0.19
N SER A 122 2.57 -17.90 1.41
CA SER A 122 2.87 -19.14 2.14
C SER A 122 1.59 -19.83 2.64
N ASN A 123 0.61 -19.06 3.12
CA ASN A 123 -0.58 -19.58 3.80
C ASN A 123 -1.81 -19.74 2.89
N ALA A 124 -1.91 -19.02 1.77
CA ALA A 124 -3.06 -19.06 0.87
C ALA A 124 -2.63 -19.43 -0.56
N THR A 125 -2.76 -20.72 -0.92
CA THR A 125 -2.35 -21.25 -2.23
C THR A 125 -3.03 -20.53 -3.41
N GLU A 126 -4.30 -20.15 -3.25
CA GLU A 126 -5.10 -19.46 -4.27
C GLU A 126 -4.62 -18.01 -4.51
N ALA A 127 -4.05 -17.36 -3.49
CA ALA A 127 -3.54 -15.99 -3.57
C ALA A 127 -2.09 -15.90 -4.08
N ARG A 128 -1.35 -17.02 -4.18
CA ARG A 128 0.08 -17.05 -4.57
C ARG A 128 0.46 -16.23 -5.81
N PRO A 129 -0.20 -16.37 -6.98
CA PRO A 129 0.22 -15.63 -8.16
C PRO A 129 0.03 -14.11 -7.99
N MET A 130 -1.00 -13.71 -7.24
CA MET A 130 -1.25 -12.31 -6.91
C MET A 130 -0.22 -11.80 -5.90
N SER A 131 -0.04 -12.49 -4.78
CA SER A 131 0.90 -12.10 -3.73
C SER A 131 2.34 -12.02 -4.21
N ALA A 132 2.77 -12.95 -5.07
CA ALA A 132 4.12 -12.91 -5.65
C ALA A 132 4.35 -11.65 -6.50
N ARG A 133 3.33 -11.19 -7.24
CA ARG A 133 3.41 -9.98 -8.07
C ARG A 133 3.50 -8.72 -7.20
N TYR A 134 2.61 -8.58 -6.22
CA TYR A 134 2.68 -7.46 -5.28
C TYR A 134 4.00 -7.43 -4.51
N ALA A 135 4.44 -8.57 -3.98
CA ALA A 135 5.72 -8.68 -3.31
C ALA A 135 6.88 -8.27 -4.23
N THR A 136 6.86 -8.68 -5.51
CA THR A 136 7.89 -8.27 -6.48
C THR A 136 7.83 -6.77 -6.78
N GLY A 137 6.64 -6.23 -7.04
CA GLY A 137 6.45 -4.81 -7.35
C GLY A 137 6.92 -3.89 -6.21
N PHE A 138 6.51 -4.19 -4.98
CA PHE A 138 6.96 -3.44 -3.81
C PHE A 138 8.44 -3.66 -3.47
N SER A 139 9.00 -4.84 -3.74
CA SER A 139 10.45 -5.08 -3.56
C SER A 139 11.27 -4.25 -4.55
N VAL A 140 10.90 -4.25 -5.82
CA VAL A 140 11.54 -3.42 -6.85
C VAL A 140 11.38 -1.94 -6.51
N GLY A 141 10.17 -1.52 -6.13
CA GLY A 141 9.90 -0.16 -5.67
C GLY A 141 10.80 0.25 -4.50
N ALA A 142 10.88 -0.58 -3.45
CA ALA A 142 11.74 -0.33 -2.30
C ALA A 142 13.22 -0.19 -2.66
N LEU A 143 13.74 -1.04 -3.55
CA LEU A 143 15.12 -0.94 -4.03
C LEU A 143 15.35 0.36 -4.81
N ILE A 144 14.41 0.77 -5.66
CA ILE A 144 14.50 2.04 -6.40
C ILE A 144 14.47 3.22 -5.42
N TRP A 145 13.57 3.21 -4.44
CA TRP A 145 13.52 4.22 -3.37
C TRP A 145 14.86 4.33 -2.64
N LEU A 146 15.43 3.23 -2.18
CA LEU A 146 16.72 3.24 -1.49
C LEU A 146 17.85 3.70 -2.41
N SER A 147 17.87 3.26 -3.67
CA SER A 147 18.88 3.69 -4.65
C SER A 147 18.83 5.20 -4.94
N SER A 148 17.67 5.84 -4.77
CA SER A 148 17.49 7.28 -4.95
C SER A 148 18.30 8.14 -3.96
N LEU A 149 18.77 7.56 -2.85
CA LEU A 149 19.67 8.25 -1.91
C LEU A 149 21.04 8.52 -2.51
N LEU A 150 21.48 7.66 -3.42
CA LEU A 150 22.76 7.80 -4.14
C LEU A 150 22.65 8.76 -5.33
N ALA A 151 21.44 9.08 -5.76
CA ALA A 151 21.18 9.95 -6.89
C ALA A 151 21.17 11.44 -6.47
N PRO A 152 21.80 12.33 -7.25
CA PRO A 152 21.67 13.77 -7.06
C PRO A 152 20.29 14.28 -7.48
N GLU A 153 19.92 15.46 -7.00
CA GLU A 153 18.75 16.18 -7.52
C GLU A 153 19.05 16.72 -8.93
N PRO A 154 18.10 16.67 -9.90
CA PRO A 154 16.70 16.26 -9.78
C PRO A 154 16.42 14.77 -10.06
N LEU A 155 17.43 13.97 -10.39
CA LEU A 155 17.27 12.56 -10.78
C LEU A 155 16.55 11.73 -9.72
N ARG A 156 16.78 12.04 -8.44
CA ARG A 156 16.09 11.43 -7.28
C ARG A 156 14.57 11.43 -7.43
N TYR A 157 13.96 12.56 -7.80
CA TYR A 157 12.50 12.67 -7.95
C TYR A 157 11.97 11.86 -9.14
N GLY A 158 12.78 11.73 -10.20
CA GLY A 158 12.49 10.83 -11.31
C GLY A 158 12.48 9.35 -10.89
N LEU A 159 13.41 8.95 -10.02
CA LEU A 159 13.43 7.60 -9.44
C LEU A 159 12.21 7.34 -8.55
N TRP A 160 11.76 8.34 -7.78
CA TRP A 160 10.54 8.23 -6.96
C TRP A 160 9.31 8.01 -7.82
N ALA A 161 9.16 8.81 -8.89
CA ALA A 161 8.09 8.63 -9.86
C ALA A 161 8.14 7.26 -10.53
N LEU A 162 9.32 6.78 -10.94
CA LEU A 162 9.50 5.46 -11.51
C LEU A 162 9.10 4.34 -10.53
N ALA A 163 9.53 4.43 -9.27
CA ALA A 163 9.16 3.47 -8.24
C ALA A 163 7.63 3.41 -8.05
N LEU A 164 6.98 4.56 -7.96
CA LEU A 164 5.53 4.65 -7.83
C LEU A 164 4.82 4.06 -9.06
N LEU A 165 5.27 4.36 -10.27
CA LEU A 165 4.69 3.79 -11.49
C LEU A 165 4.80 2.26 -11.54
N ILE A 166 5.92 1.70 -11.08
CA ILE A 166 6.10 0.25 -10.99
C ILE A 166 5.15 -0.35 -9.95
N GLU A 167 5.03 0.28 -8.78
CA GLU A 167 4.11 -0.16 -7.72
C GLU A 167 2.64 -0.08 -8.19
N MET A 168 2.26 0.99 -8.90
CA MET A 168 0.92 1.18 -9.50
C MET A 168 0.64 0.23 -10.67
N GLY A 169 1.67 -0.18 -11.40
CA GLY A 169 1.56 -1.11 -12.54
C GLY A 169 1.45 -2.59 -12.11
N SER A 170 1.93 -2.93 -10.91
CA SER A 170 1.86 -4.28 -10.35
C SER A 170 0.43 -4.88 -10.31
N PRO A 171 -0.63 -4.13 -9.91
CA PRO A 171 -2.03 -4.55 -10.04
C PRO A 171 -2.49 -4.82 -11.48
N VAL A 172 -2.16 -3.92 -12.41
CA VAL A 172 -2.81 -3.83 -13.73
C VAL A 172 -2.39 -4.97 -14.65
N LEU A 173 -1.13 -5.39 -14.57
CA LEU A 173 -0.63 -6.54 -15.33
C LEU A 173 -1.25 -7.86 -14.86
N GLY A 174 -1.75 -7.91 -13.62
CA GLY A 174 -2.33 -9.10 -13.02
C GLY A 174 -3.80 -9.39 -13.37
N TYR A 175 -4.55 -8.37 -13.80
CA TYR A 175 -5.97 -8.49 -14.17
C TYR A 175 -6.20 -9.42 -15.38
N SER A 176 -5.17 -9.60 -16.21
CA SER A 176 -5.19 -10.55 -17.35
C SER A 176 -5.22 -12.01 -16.92
N THR A 177 -4.80 -12.34 -15.69
CA THR A 177 -4.63 -13.72 -15.22
C THR A 177 -5.79 -14.21 -14.33
N VAL A 178 -6.59 -13.31 -13.76
CA VAL A 178 -7.73 -13.67 -12.89
C VAL A 178 -8.99 -14.02 -13.71
N ARG A 179 -9.05 -13.65 -15.00
CA ARG A 179 -10.12 -14.13 -15.91
C ARG A 179 -10.03 -15.61 -16.27
N SER A 180 -8.95 -16.30 -15.89
CA SER A 180 -8.75 -17.74 -16.15
C SER A 180 -8.86 -18.60 -14.90
N VAL A 181 -9.69 -18.23 -13.92
CA VAL A 181 -10.22 -19.20 -12.95
C VAL A 181 -11.60 -19.65 -13.47
N PRO A 182 -11.71 -20.77 -14.20
CA PRO A 182 -13.01 -21.37 -14.47
C PRO A 182 -13.57 -21.92 -13.15
N GLY A 183 -14.79 -21.54 -12.81
CA GLY A 183 -15.60 -22.32 -11.89
C GLY A 183 -16.04 -21.62 -10.61
N HIS A 184 -16.73 -20.48 -10.71
CA HIS A 184 -17.88 -20.27 -9.82
C HIS A 184 -18.89 -21.34 -10.23
N SER A 185 -18.79 -22.53 -9.64
CA SER A 185 -19.79 -23.58 -9.80
C SER A 185 -21.13 -22.95 -9.47
N ARG A 186 -21.95 -22.76 -10.51
CA ARG A 186 -23.39 -22.57 -10.35
C ARG A 186 -23.86 -23.81 -9.60
N THR A 187 -23.99 -23.69 -8.29
CA THR A 187 -24.76 -24.63 -7.49
C THR A 187 -26.17 -24.56 -8.04
N CYS A 188 -26.53 -25.50 -8.92
CA CYS A 188 -27.92 -25.77 -9.25
C CYS A 188 -28.58 -26.24 -7.94
N PRO A 189 -29.55 -25.52 -7.38
CA PRO A 189 -30.12 -25.88 -6.08
C PRO A 189 -30.97 -27.15 -6.11
N ASN A 190 -31.33 -27.68 -7.29
CA ASN A 190 -32.16 -28.87 -7.41
C ASN A 190 -31.84 -29.66 -8.69
N ALA A 191 -31.65 -30.97 -8.52
CA ALA A 191 -31.35 -31.93 -9.59
C ALA A 191 -32.54 -32.25 -10.51
N SER A 192 -33.71 -31.65 -10.31
CA SER A 192 -34.92 -31.90 -11.10
C SER A 192 -35.20 -30.88 -12.22
N ALA A 193 -34.39 -29.82 -12.34
CA ALA A 193 -34.61 -28.74 -13.33
C ALA A 193 -33.73 -28.85 -14.58
N CYS A 194 -32.95 -29.92 -14.74
CA CYS A 194 -32.11 -30.14 -15.90
C CYS A 194 -32.27 -31.56 -16.43
N SER A 195 -33.26 -31.74 -17.30
CA SER A 195 -33.30 -32.79 -18.31
C SER A 195 -33.80 -32.14 -19.62
N PRO A 196 -33.30 -32.60 -20.78
CA PRO A 196 -33.49 -31.93 -22.08
C PRO A 196 -34.94 -31.87 -22.54
#